data_AF-A0A5E6MT09-F1
#
_entry.id   AF-A0A5E6MT09-F1
#
_cell.length_a   1.000
_cell.length_b   1.000
_cell.length_c   1.000
_cell.angle_alpha   90.00
_cell.angle_beta   90.00
_cell.angle_gamma   90.00
#
_symmetry.space_group_name_H-M   'P 1'
#
loop_
_entity.id
_entity.type
_entity.pdbx_description
1 polymer ?
#
loop_
_entity_poly.entity_id
_entity_poly.type
_entity_poly.pdbx_seq_one_letter_code
_entity_poly.pdbx_strand_id
1 'polypeptide(L)'
;MATATAHLVDHPHVSEVRQTGMVLAIEMVQDKATKTAYPWQERRGLKVFEHALERGALLRPLGSVVYFLPPYVITPEQIDFLAEVASEGIDIATNSTVSVAVPKDFHPGFRDPG
;
A
#
# COMPACT_ATOMS: atom_id res chain seq x y z
N MET A 1 0.26 2.75 16.08
CA MET A 1 0.55 2.78 14.63
C MET A 1 0.94 4.17 14.17
N ALA A 2 0.16 5.21 14.48
CA ALA A 2 0.50 6.61 14.15
C ALA A 2 1.98 7.00 14.36
N THR A 3 2.57 6.69 15.53
CA THR A 3 4.00 6.94 15.79
C THR A 3 4.91 6.13 14.88
N ALA A 4 4.66 4.83 14.73
CA ALA A 4 5.47 3.92 13.91
C ALA A 4 5.47 4.28 12.42
N THR A 5 4.43 4.96 11.93
CA THR A 5 4.29 5.39 10.53
C THR A 5 4.50 6.89 10.34
N ALA A 6 4.93 7.63 11.35
CA ALA A 6 4.97 9.10 11.30
C ALA A 6 5.89 9.63 10.19
N HIS A 7 7.01 8.96 9.94
CA HIS A 7 7.98 9.33 8.89
C HIS A 7 7.39 9.22 7.47
N LEU A 8 6.37 8.39 7.26
CA LEU A 8 5.72 8.25 5.95
C LEU A 8 4.96 9.51 5.52
N VAL A 9 4.63 10.39 6.47
CA VAL A 9 4.03 11.70 6.16
C VAL A 9 4.96 12.55 5.30
N ASP A 10 6.28 12.37 5.40
CA ASP A 10 7.27 13.12 4.62
C ASP A 10 7.67 12.42 3.31
N HIS A 11 7.25 11.17 3.10
CA HIS A 11 7.58 10.40 1.90
C HIS A 11 7.07 11.10 0.62
N PRO A 12 7.89 11.21 -0.46
CA PRO A 12 7.56 12.00 -1.66
C PRO A 12 6.37 11.45 -2.45
N HIS A 13 6.05 10.16 -2.28
CA HIS A 13 4.93 9.49 -2.93
C HIS A 13 3.78 9.14 -1.99
N VAL A 14 3.71 9.75 -0.80
CA VAL A 14 2.57 9.57 0.13
C VAL A 14 1.83 10.91 0.27
N SER A 15 0.55 10.93 -0.09
CA SER A 15 -0.29 12.13 0.03
C SER A 15 -0.93 12.27 1.40
N GLU A 16 -1.27 11.15 2.03
CA GLU A 16 -1.98 11.12 3.30
C GLU A 16 -1.67 9.84 4.08
N VAL A 17 -1.49 9.99 5.39
CA VAL A 17 -1.53 8.90 6.37
C VAL A 17 -2.68 9.20 7.32
N ARG A 18 -3.72 8.38 7.30
CA ARG A 18 -4.93 8.58 8.11
C ARG A 18 -5.21 7.36 8.99
N GLN A 19 -5.73 7.60 10.19
CA GLN A 19 -5.99 6.54 11.17
C GLN A 19 -7.28 6.80 11.96
N THR A 20 -8.02 5.73 12.23
CA THR A 20 -9.11 5.69 13.23
C THR A 20 -9.00 4.41 14.04
N GLY A 21 -8.69 4.50 15.34
CA GLY A 21 -8.44 3.32 16.17
C GLY A 21 -7.31 2.46 15.62
N MET A 22 -7.56 1.15 15.41
CA MET A 22 -6.61 0.20 14.82
C MET A 22 -6.72 0.07 13.30
N VAL A 23 -7.36 1.04 12.64
CA VAL A 23 -7.43 1.14 11.18
C VAL A 23 -6.48 2.24 10.74
N LEU A 24 -5.49 1.93 9.90
CA LEU A 24 -4.59 2.92 9.30
C LEU A 24 -4.52 2.73 7.78
N ALA A 25 -4.55 3.84 7.05
CA ALA A 25 -4.44 3.87 5.60
C ALA A 25 -3.36 4.87 5.17
N ILE A 26 -2.49 4.44 4.26
CA ILE A 26 -1.41 5.23 3.66
C ILE A 26 -1.68 5.30 2.17
N GLU A 27 -1.89 6.51 1.65
CA GLU A 27 -2.27 6.74 0.27
C GLU A 27 -1.07 7.10 -0.60
N MET A 28 -0.73 6.23 -1.55
CA MET A 28 0.37 6.47 -2.49
C MET A 28 -0.09 7.28 -3.70
N VAL A 29 0.72 8.27 -4.08
CA VAL A 29 0.49 9.17 -5.22
C VAL A 29 1.76 9.31 -6.06
N GLN A 30 1.57 9.52 -7.36
CA GLN A 30 2.67 9.77 -8.29
C GLN A 30 3.33 11.13 -8.00
N ASP A 31 2.53 12.14 -7.69
CA ASP A 31 2.99 13.47 -7.30
C ASP A 31 2.22 13.93 -6.06
N LYS A 32 2.96 14.27 -5.01
CA LYS A 32 2.40 14.69 -3.72
C LYS A 32 1.91 16.13 -3.69
N ALA A 33 2.54 17.03 -4.45
CA ALA A 33 2.14 18.43 -4.51
C ALA A 33 0.78 18.59 -5.19
N THR A 34 0.56 17.86 -6.28
CA THR A 34 -0.70 17.87 -7.03
C THR A 34 -1.69 16.81 -6.57
N LYS A 35 -1.25 15.86 -5.72
CA LYS A 35 -1.99 14.64 -5.33
C LYS A 35 -2.41 13.80 -6.54
N THR A 36 -1.61 13.79 -7.60
CA THR A 36 -1.88 12.97 -8.78
C THR A 36 -1.75 11.50 -8.43
N ALA A 37 -2.85 10.76 -8.54
CA ALA A 37 -2.87 9.31 -8.28
C ALA A 37 -2.08 8.54 -9.34
N TYR A 38 -1.51 7.39 -8.95
CA TYR A 38 -0.96 6.43 -9.91
C TYR A 38 -2.06 5.82 -10.79
N PRO A 39 -1.79 5.54 -12.08
CA PRO A 39 -2.68 4.72 -12.90
C PRO A 39 -2.91 3.35 -12.27
N TRP A 40 -4.17 2.89 -12.23
CA TRP A 40 -4.54 1.64 -11.58
C TRP A 40 -3.86 0.41 -12.21
N GLN A 41 -3.53 0.48 -13.50
CA GLN A 41 -2.85 -0.57 -14.26
C GLN A 41 -1.43 -0.85 -13.75
N GLU A 42 -0.80 0.10 -13.05
CA GLU A 42 0.52 -0.10 -12.46
C GLU A 42 0.49 -0.97 -11.20
N ARG A 43 -0.72 -1.20 -10.65
CA ARG A 43 -0.98 -2.10 -9.50
C ARG A 43 0.00 -1.86 -8.34
N ARG A 44 0.29 -0.60 -8.02
CA ARG A 44 1.33 -0.23 -7.04
C ARG A 44 1.11 -0.87 -5.67
N GLY A 45 -0.13 -0.88 -5.17
CA GLY A 45 -0.46 -1.55 -3.89
C GLY A 45 -0.31 -3.07 -3.93
N LEU A 46 -0.39 -3.72 -5.10
CA LEU A 46 -0.10 -5.15 -5.22
C LEU A 46 1.38 -5.43 -4.91
N LYS A 47 2.30 -4.59 -5.38
CA LYS A 47 3.73 -4.79 -5.10
C LYS A 47 4.06 -4.66 -3.62
N VAL A 48 3.43 -3.69 -2.94
CA VAL A 48 3.56 -3.55 -1.48
C VAL A 48 3.07 -4.83 -0.81
N PHE A 49 1.95 -5.38 -1.28
CA PHE A 49 1.41 -6.64 -0.77
C PHE A 49 2.35 -7.83 -1.02
N GLU A 50 2.90 -7.97 -2.23
CA GLU A 50 3.83 -9.04 -2.58
C GLU A 50 5.09 -9.00 -1.69
N HIS A 51 5.69 -7.82 -1.54
CA HIS A 51 6.82 -7.60 -0.62
C HIS A 51 6.44 -7.94 0.84
N ALA A 52 5.28 -7.47 1.29
CA ALA A 52 4.84 -7.74 2.65
C ALA A 52 4.66 -9.23 2.90
N LEU A 53 4.12 -9.96 1.93
CA LEU A 53 3.92 -11.40 2.02
C LEU A 53 5.27 -12.15 2.12
N GLU A 54 6.28 -11.74 1.35
CA GLU A 54 7.64 -12.28 1.44
C GLU A 54 8.28 -12.03 2.82
N ARG A 55 7.97 -10.88 3.43
CA ARG A 55 8.39 -10.55 4.79
C ARG A 55 7.56 -11.24 5.88
N GLY A 56 6.46 -11.91 5.55
CA GLY A 56 5.57 -12.56 6.53
C GLY A 56 4.49 -11.65 7.13
N ALA A 57 4.21 -10.51 6.50
CA ALA A 57 3.11 -9.61 6.84
C ALA A 57 1.99 -9.68 5.79
N LEU A 58 0.74 -9.83 6.24
CA LEU A 58 -0.42 -9.81 5.35
C LEU A 58 -1.05 -8.42 5.33
N LEU A 59 -0.75 -7.62 4.30
CA LEU A 59 -1.40 -6.34 4.06
C LEU A 59 -2.55 -6.50 3.06
N ARG A 60 -3.58 -5.65 3.12
CA ARG A 60 -4.67 -5.69 2.14
C ARG A 60 -4.39 -4.69 1.00
N PRO A 61 -4.16 -5.14 -0.24
CA PRO A 61 -3.97 -4.21 -1.36
C PRO A 61 -5.31 -3.57 -1.73
N LEU A 62 -5.39 -2.24 -1.68
CA LEU A 62 -6.55 -1.46 -2.10
C LEU A 62 -6.12 -0.37 -3.08
N GLY A 63 -5.97 -0.72 -4.35
CA GLY A 63 -5.45 0.19 -5.38
C GLY A 63 -4.03 0.66 -5.04
N SER A 64 -3.88 1.95 -4.76
CA SER A 64 -2.63 2.58 -4.31
C SER A 64 -2.62 2.89 -2.81
N VAL A 65 -3.55 2.32 -2.04
CA VAL A 65 -3.65 2.49 -0.59
C VAL A 65 -3.09 1.26 0.12
N VAL A 66 -2.12 1.48 1.01
CA VAL A 66 -1.60 0.47 1.94
C VAL A 66 -2.43 0.54 3.21
N TYR A 67 -2.99 -0.59 3.64
CA TYR A 67 -4.02 -0.63 4.68
C TYR A 67 -3.64 -1.59 5.81
N PHE A 68 -3.64 -1.07 7.04
CA PHE A 68 -3.42 -1.82 8.27
C PHE A 68 -4.75 -2.07 8.96
N LEU A 69 -5.03 -3.36 9.22
CA LEU A 69 -6.14 -3.81 10.05
C LEU A 69 -5.69 -4.99 10.91
N PRO A 70 -4.73 -4.78 11.82
CA PRO A 70 -4.23 -5.86 12.66
C PRO A 70 -5.28 -6.31 13.69
N PRO A 71 -5.15 -7.53 14.23
CA PRO A 71 -5.95 -7.98 15.36
C PRO A 71 -5.62 -7.16 16.61
N TYR A 72 -6.57 -7.03 17.55
CA TYR A 72 -6.38 -6.20 18.76
C TYR A 72 -5.38 -6.76 19.77
N VAL A 73 -4.92 -8.00 19.58
CA VAL A 73 -3.85 -8.61 20.39
C VAL A 73 -2.44 -8.30 19.87
N ILE A 74 -2.32 -7.48 18.81
CA ILE A 74 -1.03 -7.09 18.23
C ILE A 74 -0.13 -6.37 19.25
N THR A 75 1.15 -6.69 19.26
CA THR A 75 2.14 -6.04 20.15
C THR A 75 2.74 -4.78 19.52
N PRO A 76 3.34 -3.87 20.31
CA PRO A 76 4.07 -2.73 19.78
C PRO A 76 5.16 -3.11 18.76
N GLU A 77 5.91 -4.18 19.04
CA GLU A 77 7.00 -4.65 18.16
C GLU A 77 6.45 -5.16 16.82
N GLN A 78 5.26 -5.80 16.82
CA GLN A 78 4.59 -6.21 15.60
C GLN A 78 4.04 -5.01 14.81
N ILE A 79 3.63 -3.94 15.50
CA ILE A 79 3.24 -2.69 14.83
C ILE A 79 4.44 -2.05 14.14
N ASP A 80 5.60 -1.99 14.82
CA ASP A 80 6.82 -1.45 14.26
C ASP A 80 7.28 -2.27 13.04
N PHE A 81 7.20 -3.60 13.15
CA PHE A 81 7.46 -4.51 12.03
C PHE A 81 6.53 -4.26 10.83
N LEU A 82 5.22 -4.08 11.05
CA LEU A 82 4.29 -3.75 9.97
C LEU A 82 4.63 -2.41 9.31
N ALA A 83 5.03 -1.41 10.10
CA ALA A 83 5.41 -0.10 9.59
C ALA A 83 6.70 -0.16 8.77
N GLU A 84 7.70 -0.93 9.21
CA GLU A 84 8.94 -1.19 8.47
C GLU A 84 8.64 -1.83 7.12
N VAL A 85 7.92 -2.96 7.12
CA VAL A 85 7.58 -3.72 5.91
C VAL A 85 6.77 -2.88 4.93
N ALA A 86 5.82 -2.08 5.43
CA ALA A 86 5.05 -1.17 4.59
C ALA A 86 5.91 -0.06 3.99
N SER A 87 6.86 0.49 4.76
CA SER A 87 7.78 1.54 4.28
C SER A 87 8.65 1.01 3.14
N GLU A 88 9.29 -0.15 3.34
CA GLU A 88 10.07 -0.81 2.30
C GLU A 88 9.23 -1.13 1.06
N GLY A 89 8.03 -1.65 1.26
CA GLY A 89 7.12 -1.97 0.16
C GLY A 89 6.70 -0.73 -0.62
N ILE A 90 6.48 0.41 0.05
CA ILE A 90 6.19 1.71 -0.60
C ILE A 90 7.42 2.19 -1.39
N ASP A 91 8.63 2.09 -0.84
CA ASP A 91 9.86 2.45 -1.55
C ASP A 91 10.03 1.60 -2.82
N ILE A 92 9.86 0.28 -2.72
CA ILE A 92 9.91 -0.65 -3.86
C ILE A 92 8.81 -0.33 -4.87
N ALA A 93 7.60 -0.04 -4.37
CA ALA A 93 6.47 0.25 -5.23
C ALA A 93 6.64 1.57 -5.96
N THR A 94 7.45 2.51 -5.47
CA THR A 94 7.57 3.88 -6.01
C THR A 94 8.89 4.12 -6.77
N ASN A 95 9.96 3.39 -6.48
CA ASN A 95 11.21 3.44 -7.23
C ASN A 95 11.07 2.77 -8.62
N SER A 96 11.13 3.62 -9.67
CA SER A 96 11.26 3.37 -11.12
C SER A 96 10.49 2.23 -11.80
N THR A 97 9.60 2.63 -12.74
CA THR A 97 8.84 1.88 -13.77
C THR A 97 8.64 0.39 -13.54
N VAL A 98 7.42 0.03 -13.11
CA VAL A 98 6.95 -1.34 -13.25
C VAL A 98 5.57 -1.30 -13.88
N SER A 99 5.47 -1.95 -15.03
CA SER A 99 4.19 -2.38 -15.61
C SER A 99 4.03 -3.87 -15.31
N VAL A 100 3.04 -4.22 -14.49
CA VAL A 100 2.63 -5.63 -14.37
C VAL A 100 1.62 -5.89 -15.47
N ALA A 101 1.96 -6.73 -16.44
CA ALA A 101 1.02 -7.13 -17.47
C ALA A 101 -0.15 -7.88 -16.83
N VAL A 102 -1.37 -7.38 -17.02
CA VAL A 102 -2.58 -8.15 -16.73
C VAL A 102 -2.77 -9.11 -17.91
N PRO A 103 -2.76 -10.44 -17.70
CA PRO A 103 -3.12 -11.37 -18.76
C PRO A 103 -4.53 -11.02 -19.25
N LYS A 104 -4.71 -10.88 -20.56
CA LYS A 104 -6.00 -10.51 -21.18
C LYS A 104 -7.15 -11.45 -20.79
N ASP A 105 -6.82 -12.64 -20.29
CA ASP A 105 -7.76 -13.71 -19.95
C ASP A 105 -7.98 -13.90 -18.45
N PHE A 106 -7.63 -12.91 -17.60
CA PHE A 106 -7.76 -13.05 -16.15
C PHE A 106 -9.22 -13.27 -15.69
N HIS A 107 -10.20 -12.82 -16.49
CA HIS A 107 -11.62 -13.15 -16.33
C HIS A 107 -12.35 -13.26 -17.69
N PRO A 108 -12.40 -14.44 -18.33
CA PRO A 108 -12.97 -14.61 -19.67
C PRO A 108 -14.49 -14.38 -19.74
N GLY A 109 -15.18 -14.20 -18.61
CA GLY A 109 -16.62 -14.00 -18.51
C GLY A 109 -17.06 -12.73 -17.78
N PHE A 110 -16.14 -11.85 -17.38
CA PHE A 110 -16.50 -10.61 -16.70
C PHE A 110 -16.96 -9.55 -17.73
N ARG A 111 -18.24 -9.20 -17.71
CA ARG A 111 -18.76 -7.98 -18.37
C ARG A 111 -18.99 -6.93 -17.31
N ASP A 112 -18.39 -5.76 -17.49
CA ASP A 112 -18.63 -4.57 -16.68
C ASP A 112 -20.14 -4.24 -16.68
N PRO A 113 -20.81 -4.17 -15.52
CA PRO A 113 -22.25 -3.88 -15.44
C PRO A 113 -22.62 -2.42 -15.73
N GLY A 114 -21.65 -1.54 -15.99
CA GLY A 114 -21.89 -0.12 -16.31
C GLY A 114 -21.91 0.78 -15.08
#